data_AF-A0A534JBL6-F1
#
_entry.id   AF-A0A534JBL6-F1
#
_cell.length_a   1.000
_cell.length_b   1.000
_cell.length_c   1.000
_cell.angle_alpha   90.00
_cell.angle_beta   90.00
_cell.angle_gamma   90.00
#
_symmetry.space_group_name_H-M   'P 1'
#
loop_
_entity.id
_entity.type
_entity.pdbx_description
1 polymer ?
#
loop_
_entity_poly.entity_id
_entity_poly.type
_entity_poly.pdbx_seq_one_letter_code
_entity_poly.pdbx_strand_id
1 'polypeptide(L)'
;MTARRSCSTRSGTGTERVTGTAPGASRPLTSEEVAIDVFDHWSNARGTRYPSSWRIRVPSLSLEVGVRPVLADQEFRSTPTYWEGAVDVSGTRGGAGIAGRGYVELVGYAAERSSARATGAKALLGR
;
A
#
# COMPACT_ATOMS: atom_id res chain seq x y z
N MET A 1 0.36 -15.67 1.60
CA MET A 1 0.45 -14.43 0.78
C MET A 1 1.22 -13.41 1.59
N THR A 2 2.49 -13.19 1.25
CA THR A 2 3.36 -12.26 1.98
C THR A 2 3.40 -10.95 1.22
N ALA A 3 2.75 -9.92 1.75
CA ALA A 3 3.03 -8.55 1.31
C ALA A 3 4.50 -8.27 1.64
N ARG A 4 5.36 -8.14 0.63
CA ARG A 4 6.72 -7.63 0.82
C ARG A 4 6.57 -6.17 1.26
N ARG A 5 6.66 -5.92 2.56
CA ARG A 5 6.74 -4.57 3.12
C ARG A 5 8.21 -4.17 3.11
N SER A 6 8.66 -3.58 2.01
CA SER A 6 10.00 -3.03 1.89
C SER A 6 9.92 -1.51 1.97
N CYS A 7 10.39 -0.93 3.06
CA CYS A 7 10.72 0.49 3.13
C CYS A 7 12.22 0.60 2.88
N SER A 8 12.62 1.01 1.67
CA SER A 8 14.01 1.38 1.38
C SER A 8 14.09 2.90 1.22
N THR A 9 15.05 3.51 1.91
CA THR A 9 15.47 4.89 1.62
C THR A 9 16.79 4.81 0.87
N ARG A 10 16.78 5.33 -0.36
CA ARG A 10 18.00 5.49 -1.17
C ARG A 10 18.67 6.80 -0.73
N SER A 11 19.91 6.74 -0.27
CA SER A 11 20.78 7.92 -0.20
C SER A 11 21.16 8.33 -1.63
N GLY A 12 20.59 9.44 -2.11
CA GLY A 12 20.98 10.06 -3.37
C GLY A 12 21.91 11.23 -3.11
N THR A 13 23.10 11.22 -3.71
CA THR A 13 23.88 12.45 -3.98
C THR A 13 23.42 13.00 -5.33
N GLY A 14 22.71 14.13 -5.29
CA GLY A 14 22.25 14.87 -6.47
C GLY A 14 21.60 16.18 -6.04
N THR A 15 22.18 17.29 -6.46
CA THR A 15 22.00 18.66 -5.97
C THR A 15 20.66 19.31 -6.36
N GLU A 16 19.86 19.79 -5.39
CA GLU A 16 19.53 21.22 -5.16
C GLU A 16 18.45 21.43 -4.04
N ARG A 17 18.73 22.41 -3.17
CA ARG A 17 17.91 23.16 -2.18
C ARG A 17 17.35 22.50 -0.89
N VAL A 18 17.82 23.03 0.24
CA VAL A 18 17.68 22.60 1.65
C VAL A 18 16.73 23.54 2.42
N THR A 19 15.90 23.00 3.33
CA THR A 19 15.82 23.43 4.76
C THR A 19 14.89 22.49 5.54
N GLY A 20 15.45 21.69 6.45
CA GLY A 20 14.67 21.02 7.51
C GLY A 20 14.87 19.53 7.70
N THR A 21 15.96 18.92 7.23
CA THR A 21 16.28 17.55 7.66
C THR A 21 16.98 17.64 9.01
N ALA A 22 16.21 17.71 10.10
CA ALA A 22 16.74 17.20 11.37
C ALA A 22 17.26 15.79 11.06
N PRO A 23 18.49 15.41 11.46
CA PRO A 23 18.94 14.04 11.30
C PRO A 23 17.95 13.15 12.03
N GLY A 24 17.09 12.48 11.27
CA GLY A 24 16.09 11.58 11.79
C GLY A 24 16.76 10.26 12.10
N ALA A 25 16.84 9.91 13.38
CA ALA A 25 17.18 8.55 13.76
C ALA A 25 16.06 7.62 13.23
N SER A 26 16.41 6.74 12.31
CA SER A 26 15.51 5.69 11.85
C SER A 26 15.66 4.46 12.75
N ARG A 27 14.53 3.84 13.08
CA ARG A 27 14.48 2.56 13.78
C ARG A 27 13.67 1.57 12.95
N PRO A 28 14.18 0.38 12.63
CA PRO A 28 13.38 -0.65 11.99
C PRO A 28 12.25 -1.10 12.91
N LEU A 29 11.09 -1.39 12.32
CA LEU A 29 9.94 -2.01 12.98
C LEU A 29 9.77 -3.42 12.46
N THR A 30 9.47 -4.38 13.33
CA THR A 30 9.03 -5.71 12.89
C THR A 30 7.54 -5.69 12.52
N SER A 31 7.04 -6.76 11.89
CA SER A 31 5.62 -6.90 11.58
C SER A 31 4.73 -6.90 12.81
N GLU A 32 5.20 -7.45 13.91
CA GLU A 32 4.46 -7.61 15.17
C GLU A 32 4.31 -6.28 15.91
N GLU A 33 5.20 -5.32 15.64
CA GLU A 33 5.12 -3.96 16.19
C GLU A 33 4.06 -3.09 15.50
N VAL A 34 3.57 -3.50 14.31
CA VAL A 34 2.66 -2.70 13.49
C VAL A 34 1.31 -3.41 13.36
N ALA A 35 0.29 -2.88 14.02
CA ALA A 35 -1.09 -3.33 13.85
C ALA A 35 -1.80 -2.47 12.80
N ILE A 36 -2.50 -3.13 11.87
CA ILE A 36 -3.31 -2.48 10.83
C ILE A 36 -4.71 -3.10 10.85
N ASP A 37 -5.72 -2.29 11.14
CA ASP A 37 -7.11 -2.69 11.00
C ASP A 37 -7.73 -2.00 9.79
N VAL A 38 -8.56 -2.73 9.06
CA VAL A 38 -9.34 -2.20 7.93
C VAL A 38 -10.75 -1.85 8.42
N PHE A 39 -11.17 -0.61 8.20
CA PHE A 39 -12.48 -0.10 8.62
C PHE A 39 -13.48 0.04 7.48
N ASP A 40 -12.99 0.16 6.24
CA ASP A 40 -13.87 0.32 5.08
C ASP A 40 -13.23 -0.27 3.83
N HIS A 41 -14.05 -0.50 2.80
CA HIS A 41 -13.60 -0.93 1.49
C HIS A 41 -14.36 -0.21 0.39
N TRP A 42 -13.64 0.05 -0.70
CA TRP A 42 -14.20 0.53 -1.94
C TRP A 42 -14.21 -0.60 -2.97
N SER A 43 -15.28 -0.67 -3.76
CA SER A 43 -15.37 -1.59 -4.90
C SER A 43 -15.38 -0.81 -6.20
N ASN A 44 -14.57 -1.25 -7.16
CA ASN A 44 -14.64 -0.73 -8.51
C ASN A 44 -15.93 -1.22 -9.21
N ALA A 45 -16.24 -0.67 -10.40
CA ALA A 45 -17.39 -1.09 -11.20
C ALA A 45 -17.33 -2.55 -11.70
N ARG A 46 -16.18 -3.22 -11.60
CA ARG A 46 -15.97 -4.62 -11.99
C ARG A 46 -16.06 -5.60 -10.81
N GLY A 47 -16.40 -5.11 -9.61
CA GLY A 47 -16.55 -5.93 -8.41
C GLY A 47 -15.24 -6.25 -7.67
N THR A 48 -14.10 -5.69 -8.08
CA THR A 48 -12.87 -5.79 -7.29
C THR A 48 -12.98 -4.92 -6.05
N ARG A 49 -12.69 -5.50 -4.88
CA ARG A 49 -12.84 -4.85 -3.58
C ARG A 49 -11.49 -4.55 -2.95
N TYR A 50 -11.26 -3.29 -2.61
CA TYR A 50 -10.02 -2.76 -2.03
C TYR A 50 -10.29 -2.20 -0.63
N PRO A 51 -9.45 -2.47 0.38
CA PRO A 51 -9.46 -1.71 1.62
C PRO A 51 -9.33 -0.20 1.34
N SER A 52 -10.12 0.62 2.01
CA SER A 52 -10.20 2.07 1.74
C SER A 52 -10.32 2.93 3.01
N SER A 53 -10.04 2.36 4.18
CA SER A 53 -9.91 3.09 5.43
C SER A 53 -9.18 2.21 6.42
N TRP A 54 -8.18 2.76 7.10
CA TRP A 54 -7.35 2.00 8.03
C TRP A 54 -7.15 2.73 9.34
N ARG A 55 -6.86 1.94 10.37
CA ARG A 55 -6.17 2.41 11.57
C ARG A 55 -4.85 1.69 11.68
N ILE A 56 -3.78 2.46 11.85
CA ILE A 56 -2.42 1.95 12.03
C ILE A 56 -1.98 2.30 13.44
N ARG A 57 -1.50 1.30 14.18
CA ARG A 57 -0.96 1.46 15.53
C ARG A 57 0.45 0.91 15.63
N VAL A 58 1.33 1.66 16.29
CA VAL A 58 2.66 1.21 16.71
C VAL A 58 2.81 1.51 18.21
N PRO A 59 2.43 0.57 19.10
CA PRO A 59 2.37 0.83 20.54
C PRO A 59 3.71 1.25 21.15
N SER A 60 4.82 0.65 20.68
CA SER A 60 6.17 1.00 21.12
C SER A 60 6.57 2.46 20.82
N LEU A 61 5.83 3.14 19.93
CA LEU A 61 6.01 4.55 19.59
C LEU A 61 4.87 5.44 20.12
N SER A 62 3.92 4.88 20.88
CA SER A 62 2.68 5.54 21.29
C SER A 62 1.97 6.21 20.10
N LEU A 63 1.98 5.54 18.94
CA LEU A 63 1.46 6.04 17.68
C LEU A 63 0.14 5.35 17.35
N GLU A 64 -0.90 6.14 17.09
CA GLU A 64 -2.15 5.68 16.50
C GLU A 64 -2.61 6.69 15.45
N VAL A 65 -2.82 6.25 14.21
CA VAL A 65 -3.30 7.10 13.12
C VAL A 65 -4.41 6.43 12.33
N GLY A 66 -5.40 7.24 11.96
CA GLY A 66 -6.35 6.91 10.91
C GLY A 66 -5.77 7.31 9.56
N VAL A 67 -5.97 6.46 8.55
CA VAL A 67 -5.58 6.70 7.16
C VAL A 67 -6.81 6.59 6.30
N ARG A 68 -7.12 7.64 5.53
CA ARG A 68 -8.30 7.70 4.65
C ARG A 68 -7.92 8.19 3.27
N PRO A 69 -8.45 7.58 2.20
CA PRO A 69 -8.22 8.04 0.85
C PRO A 69 -8.85 9.42 0.63
N VAL A 70 -8.14 10.26 -0.13
CA VAL A 70 -8.67 11.56 -0.57
C VAL A 70 -9.80 11.36 -1.58
N LEU A 71 -9.67 10.35 -2.45
CA LEU A 71 -10.68 9.90 -3.40
C LEU A 71 -10.79 8.37 -3.35
N ALA A 72 -12.01 7.85 -3.46
CA ALA A 72 -12.23 6.40 -3.40
C ALA A 72 -11.69 5.66 -4.65
N ASP A 73 -11.97 6.19 -5.85
CA ASP A 73 -11.54 5.61 -7.13
C ASP A 73 -10.16 6.14 -7.52
N GLN A 74 -9.13 5.38 -7.13
CA GLN A 74 -7.73 5.62 -7.49
C GLN A 74 -7.09 4.31 -8.00
N GLU A 75 -7.86 3.51 -8.74
CA GLU A 75 -7.37 2.28 -9.37
C GLU A 75 -6.53 2.60 -10.62
N PHE A 76 -5.28 2.16 -10.62
CA PHE A 76 -4.40 2.23 -11.78
C PHE A 76 -4.44 0.92 -12.58
N ARG A 77 -4.91 1.02 -13.82
CA ARG A 77 -5.13 -0.13 -14.71
C ARG A 77 -3.91 -0.45 -15.56
N SER A 78 -2.84 -0.90 -14.90
CA SER A 78 -1.65 -1.46 -15.54
C SER A 78 -1.64 -2.99 -15.49
N THR A 79 -0.49 -3.60 -15.80
CA THR A 79 -0.22 -5.02 -15.58
C THR A 79 0.94 -5.13 -14.58
N PRO A 80 0.71 -5.48 -13.30
CA PRO A 80 -0.58 -5.83 -12.69
C PRO A 80 -1.50 -4.60 -12.53
N THR A 81 -2.79 -4.83 -12.34
CA THR A 81 -3.73 -3.77 -11.92
C THR A 81 -3.62 -3.59 -10.42
N TYR A 82 -3.50 -2.34 -9.97
CA TYR A 82 -3.34 -2.03 -8.54
C TYR A 82 -4.06 -0.74 -8.17
N TRP A 83 -4.40 -0.57 -6.89
CA TRP A 83 -4.93 0.69 -6.38
C TRP A 83 -3.77 1.48 -5.78
N GLU A 84 -3.60 2.74 -6.21
CA GLU A 84 -2.57 3.63 -5.68
C GLU A 84 -3.19 5.00 -5.51
N GLY A 85 -3.36 5.40 -4.25
CA GLY A 85 -4.15 6.59 -3.96
C GLY A 85 -3.55 7.45 -2.88
N ALA A 86 -3.71 8.76 -3.09
CA ALA A 86 -3.42 9.76 -2.08
C ALA A 86 -4.32 9.55 -0.86
N VAL A 87 -3.73 9.66 0.33
CA VAL A 87 -4.42 9.51 1.62
C VAL A 87 -4.12 10.70 2.54
N ASP A 88 -5.12 11.09 3.32
CA ASP A 88 -4.95 11.92 4.50
C ASP A 88 -4.70 11.03 5.73
N VAL A 89 -3.79 11.48 6.58
CA VAL A 89 -3.39 10.80 7.82
C VAL A 89 -3.64 11.74 9.00
N SER A 90 -4.30 11.24 10.04
CA SER A 90 -4.55 12.00 11.26
C SER A 90 -4.55 11.09 12.47
N GLY A 91 -4.01 11.55 13.60
CA GLY A 91 -4.02 10.78 14.84
C GLY A 91 -3.13 11.38 15.91
N THR A 92 -2.49 10.53 16.71
CA THR A 92 -1.63 10.97 17.81
C THR A 92 -0.31 10.22 17.85
N ARG A 93 0.72 10.89 18.39
CA ARG A 93 2.01 10.29 18.77
C ARG A 93 2.40 10.80 20.14
N GLY A 94 2.55 9.91 21.12
CA GLY A 94 2.87 10.29 22.50
C GLY A 94 1.83 11.23 23.12
N GLY A 95 0.56 11.09 22.72
CA GLY A 95 -0.54 11.97 23.14
C GLY A 95 -0.68 13.28 22.37
N ALA A 96 0.33 13.68 21.57
CA ALA A 96 0.24 14.89 20.75
C ALA A 96 -0.45 14.60 19.40
N GLY A 97 -1.34 15.50 18.98
CA GLY A 97 -2.02 15.41 17.69
C GLY A 97 -1.04 15.56 16.51
N ILE A 98 -1.18 14.71 15.50
CA ILE A 98 -0.41 14.74 14.26
C ILE A 98 -1.33 14.63 13.05
N ALA A 99 -0.94 15.26 11.96
CA ALA A 99 -1.60 15.16 10.67
C ALA A 99 -0.55 15.12 9.55
N GLY A 100 -0.91 14.52 8.42
CA GLY A 100 -0.04 14.40 7.27
C GLY A 100 -0.77 13.89 6.04
N ARG A 101 -0.01 13.75 4.95
CA ARG A 101 -0.48 13.19 3.68
C ARG A 101 0.49 12.11 3.23
N GLY A 102 -0.01 11.15 2.47
CA GLY A 102 0.81 10.08 1.91
C GLY A 102 0.12 9.37 0.76
N TYR A 103 0.64 8.19 0.43
CA TYR A 103 0.08 7.29 -0.57
C TYR A 103 -0.03 5.88 0.02
N VAL A 104 -1.04 5.13 -0.42
CA VAL A 104 -1.18 3.70 -0.16
C VAL A 104 -1.22 2.97 -1.50
N GLU A 105 -0.47 1.89 -1.60
CA GLU A 105 -0.43 1.01 -2.76
C GLU A 105 -0.99 -0.37 -2.39
N LEU A 106 -1.93 -0.87 -3.18
CA LEU A 106 -2.62 -2.14 -2.98
C LEU A 106 -2.53 -2.98 -4.26
N VAL A 107 -1.56 -3.89 -4.27
CA VAL A 107 -1.33 -4.85 -5.37
C VAL A 107 -1.94 -6.21 -5.00
N GLY A 108 -2.45 -6.94 -5.99
CA GLY A 108 -2.94 -8.32 -5.82
C GLY A 108 -4.41 -8.47 -5.41
N TYR A 109 -5.17 -7.38 -5.39
CA TYR A 109 -6.63 -7.40 -5.18
C TYR A 109 -7.41 -7.62 -6.48
N ALA A 110 -6.89 -7.12 -7.61
CA ALA A 110 -7.48 -7.36 -8.91
C ALA A 110 -7.27 -8.81 -9.34
N ALA A 111 -8.29 -9.40 -9.96
CA ALA A 111 -8.14 -10.68 -10.64
C ALA A 111 -7.28 -10.44 -11.89
N GLU A 112 -6.01 -10.83 -11.82
CA GLU A 112 -5.15 -10.82 -12.99
C GLU A 112 -5.67 -11.86 -13.98
N ARG A 113 -5.81 -11.47 -15.26
CA ARG A 113 -6.08 -12.47 -16.30
C ARG A 113 -4.88 -13.41 -16.35
N SER A 114 -5.05 -14.63 -15.86
CA SER A 114 -4.11 -15.69 -16.18
C SER A 114 -4.11 -15.85 -17.70
N SER A 115 -2.98 -15.57 -18.35
CA SER A 115 -2.81 -16.07 -19.71
C SER A 115 -2.85 -17.59 -19.58
N ALA A 116 -3.93 -18.22 -20.02
CA ALA A 116 -3.95 -19.66 -20.17
C ALA A 116 -2.75 -20.02 -21.03
N ARG A 117 -1.78 -20.74 -20.46
CA ARG A 117 -0.72 -21.37 -21.24
C ARG A 117 -1.46 -22.25 -22.24
N ALA A 118 -1.40 -21.91 -23.52
CA ALA A 118 -1.98 -22.74 -24.57
C ALA A 118 -1.25 -24.09 -24.55
N THR A 119 -1.79 -25.06 -23.82
CA THR A 119 -1.39 -26.45 -23.95
C THR A 119 -1.93 -26.91 -25.30
N GLY A 120 -1.07 -26.86 -26.31
CA GLY A 120 -1.34 -27.45 -27.61
C GLY A 120 -1.55 -28.96 -27.44
N ALA A 121 -2.81 -29.37 -27.32
CA ALA A 121 -3.19 -30.76 -27.55
C ALA A 121 -3.07 -31.04 -29.05
N LYS A 122 -1.92 -31.59 -29.45
CA LYS A 122 -1.73 -32.15 -30.78
C LYS A 122 -2.56 -33.44 -30.85
N ALA A 123 -3.79 -33.33 -31.33
CA ALA A 123 -4.64 -34.48 -31.62
C ALA A 123 -3.95 -35.33 -32.71
N LEU A 124 -3.60 -36.58 -32.35
CA LEU A 124 -3.19 -37.60 -33.31
C LEU A 124 -4.43 -37.97 -34.14
N LEU A 125 -4.44 -37.59 -35.43
CA LEU A 125 -5.28 -38.22 -36.44
C LEU A 125 -4.60 -39.53 -36.84
N GLY A 126 -5.38 -40.61 -36.77
CA GLY A 126 -4.88 -41.97 -36.79
C GLY A 126 -4.44 -42.53 -38.14
N ARG A 127 -3.94 -43.76 -38.05
CA ARG A 127 -4.16 -44.91 -38.92
C ARG A 127 -3.64 -46.15 -38.20
#